data_AF-A0A5K1HEM9-F1
#
_entry.id   AF-A0A5K1HEM9-F1
#
_cell.length_a   1.000
_cell.length_b   1.000
_cell.length_c   1.000
_cell.angle_alpha   90.00
_cell.angle_beta   90.00
_cell.angle_gamma   90.00
#
_symmetry.space_group_name_H-M   'P 1'
#
loop_
_entity.id
_entity.type
_entity.pdbx_description
1 polymer ?
#
loop_
_entity_poly.entity_id
_entity_poly.type
_entity_poly.pdbx_seq_one_letter_code
_entity_poly.pdbx_strand_id
1 'polypeptide(L)' 'GIGFSAAKEAAARKANVYLLCRDQKRGEAARKEIAEQTNNPNVFLILCELGEKDSMKKAAEELREK' A
#
# COMPACT_ATOMS: atom_id res chain seq x y z
N GLY A 1 3.92 -4.43 11.76
CA GLY A 1 2.55 -4.79 12.20
C GLY A 1 1.95 -5.80 11.23
N ILE A 2 0.75 -6.32 11.49
CA ILE A 2 0.17 -7.42 10.68
C ILE A 2 0.04 -7.08 9.19
N GLY A 3 -0.44 -5.87 8.86
CA GLY A 3 -0.59 -5.44 7.46
C GLY A 3 0.74 -5.35 6.73
N PHE A 4 1.80 -4.92 7.42
CA PHE A 4 3.16 -4.87 6.85
C PHE A 4 3.68 -6.27 6.54
N SER A 5 3.54 -7.22 7.47
CA SER A 5 4.00 -8.60 7.26
C SER A 5 3.23 -9.28 6.12
N ALA A 6 1.91 -9.09 6.05
CA ALA A 6 1.09 -9.62 4.96
C ALA A 6 1.47 -9.02 3.60
N ALA A 7 1.64 -7.69 3.55
CA ALA A 7 2.07 -6.99 2.35
C ALA A 7 3.46 -7.44 1.87
N LYS A 8 4.40 -7.64 2.79
CA LYS A 8 5.73 -8.15 2.48
C LYS A 8 5.69 -9.55 1.89
N GLU A 9 4.91 -10.47 2.49
CA GLU A 9 4.77 -11.84 1.98
C GLU A 9 4.10 -11.87 0.60
N ALA A 10 3.07 -11.03 0.38
CA ALA A 10 2.44 -10.88 -0.94
C ALA A 10 3.45 -10.32 -1.97
N ALA A 11 4.22 -9.29 -1.61
CA ALA A 11 5.22 -8.70 -2.50
C ALA A 11 6.37 -9.67 -2.82
N ALA A 12 6.78 -10.51 -1.87
CA ALA A 12 7.78 -11.56 -2.09
C ALA A 12 7.34 -12.58 -3.16
N ARG A 13 6.03 -12.81 -3.26
CA ARG A 13 5.40 -13.65 -4.30
C ARG A 13 5.18 -12.92 -5.63
N LYS A 14 5.78 -11.72 -5.79
CA LYS A 14 5.67 -10.86 -6.97
C LYS A 14 4.26 -10.34 -7.28
N ALA A 15 3.37 -10.31 -6.27
CA ALA A 15 2.06 -9.70 -6.42
C ALA A 15 2.14 -8.17 -6.54
N ASN A 16 1.09 -7.57 -7.09
CA ASN A 16 0.85 -6.13 -6.97
C ASN A 16 0.29 -5.84 -5.58
N VAL A 17 0.96 -4.99 -4.82
CA VAL A 17 0.60 -4.69 -3.43
C VAL A 17 0.24 -3.21 -3.32
N TYR A 18 -0.97 -2.94 -2.85
CA TYR A 18 -1.48 -1.59 -2.62
C TYR A 18 -1.62 -1.38 -1.11
N LEU A 19 -0.76 -0.52 -0.56
CA LEU A 19 -0.77 -0.17 0.85
C LEU A 19 -1.74 1.00 1.05
N LEU A 20 -2.86 0.75 1.72
CA LEU A 20 -3.75 1.81 2.17
C LEU A 20 -3.23 2.35 3.50
N CYS A 21 -2.94 3.65 3.58
CA CYS A 21 -2.42 4.30 4.78
C CYS A 21 -3.04 5.69 4.97
N ARG A 22 -3.28 6.06 6.24
CA ARG A 22 -3.67 7.43 6.61
C ARG A 22 -2.49 8.41 6.66
N ASP A 23 -1.28 7.90 6.94
CA ASP A 23 -0.07 8.71 7.11
C ASP A 23 0.90 8.43 5.95
N GLN A 24 1.18 9.47 5.17
CA GLN A 24 2.02 9.38 3.99
C GLN A 24 3.47 9.01 4.30
N LYS A 25 4.06 9.59 5.35
CA LYS A 25 5.49 9.37 5.67
C LYS A 25 5.74 7.93 6.08
N ARG A 26 4.88 7.41 6.97
CA ARG A 26 4.94 6.00 7.39
C ARG A 26 4.63 5.06 6.24
N GLY A 27 3.65 5.40 5.40
CA GLY A 27 3.28 4.63 4.22
C GLY A 27 4.43 4.51 3.22
N GLU A 28 5.11 5.62 2.90
CA GLU A 28 6.25 5.64 1.99
C GLU A 28 7.44 4.84 2.55
N ALA A 29 7.72 4.98 3.85
CA ALA A 29 8.76 4.19 4.50
C ALA A 29 8.48 2.68 4.37
N ALA A 30 7.24 2.26 4.65
CA ALA A 30 6.83 0.87 4.51
C ALA A 30 6.88 0.37 3.05
N ARG A 31 6.41 1.19 2.10
CA ARG A 31 6.43 0.88 0.67
C ARG A 31 7.85 0.64 0.18
N LYS A 32 8.77 1.57 0.51
CA LYS A 32 10.19 1.48 0.13
C LYS A 32 10.84 0.24 0.75
N GLU A 33 10.63 0.03 2.04
CA GLU A 33 11.19 -1.12 2.75
C GLU A 33 10.73 -2.46 2.15
N ILE A 34 9.43 -2.60 1.84
CA ILE A 34 8.89 -3.82 1.23
C ILE A 34 9.46 -4.02 -0.18
N ALA A 35 9.48 -2.96 -1.00
CA ALA A 35 9.99 -3.05 -2.37
C ALA A 35 11.47 -3.45 -2.41
N GLU A 36 12.29 -2.88 -1.52
CA GLU A 36 13.71 -3.22 -1.38
C GLU A 36 13.91 -4.66 -0.90
N GLN A 37 13.21 -5.08 0.17
CA GLN A 37 13.39 -6.41 0.75
C GLN A 37 12.87 -7.55 -0.14
N THR A 38 11.90 -7.29 -1.01
CA THR A 38 11.27 -8.30 -1.87
C THR A 38 11.72 -8.23 -3.33
N ASN A 39 12.55 -7.22 -3.65
CA ASN A 39 12.94 -6.86 -5.00
C ASN A 39 11.73 -6.82 -5.95
N ASN A 40 10.63 -6.23 -5.49
CA ASN A 40 9.38 -6.11 -6.23
C ASN A 40 9.02 -4.62 -6.34
N PRO A 41 9.04 -4.03 -7.55
CA PRO A 41 8.69 -2.63 -7.75
C PRO A 41 7.18 -2.37 -7.67
N ASN A 42 6.34 -3.42 -7.73
CA ASN A 42 4.88 -3.32 -7.77
C ASN A 42 4.28 -3.14 -6.36
N VAL A 43 4.83 -2.21 -5.59
CA VAL A 43 4.35 -1.84 -4.27
C VAL A 43 3.95 -0.36 -4.31
N PHE A 44 2.65 -0.11 -4.19
CA PHE A 44 2.03 1.20 -4.33
C PHE A 44 1.49 1.67 -2.99
N LEU A 45 1.50 2.98 -2.77
CA LEU A 45 0.90 3.62 -1.60
C LEU A 45 -0.35 4.37 -2.06
N ILE A 46 -1.46 4.15 -1.37
CA ILE A 46 -2.71 4.88 -1.57
C ILE A 46 -3.11 5.51 -0.24
N LEU A 47 -3.31 6.82 -0.26
CA LEU A 47 -3.73 7.54 0.94
C LEU A 47 -5.22 7.35 1.14
N CYS A 48 -5.59 6.78 2.29
CA CYS A 48 -6.98 6.53 2.64
C CYS A 48 -7.16 6.66 4.14
N GLU A 49 -8.15 7.46 4.54
CA GLU A 49 -8.66 7.51 5.90
C GLU A 49 -9.97 6.72 5.97
N LEU A 50 -10.00 5.64 6.75
CA LEU A 50 -11.11 4.67 6.76
C LEU A 50 -12.33 5.15 7.55
N GLY A 51 -12.30 6.37 8.09
CA GLY A 51 -13.47 7.04 8.68
C GLY A 51 -14.19 8.00 7.75
N GLU A 52 -13.61 8.35 6.59
CA GLU A 52 -14.15 9.38 5.70
C GLU A 52 -14.62 8.77 4.37
N LYS A 53 -15.93 8.87 4.09
CA LYS A 53 -16.53 8.27 2.89
C LYS A 53 -15.92 8.80 1.59
N ASP A 54 -15.63 10.10 1.52
CA ASP A 54 -15.04 10.70 0.34
C ASP A 54 -13.58 10.26 0.14
N SER A 55 -12.81 10.11 1.22
CA SER A 55 -11.46 9.51 1.16
C SER A 55 -11.51 8.08 0.63
N MET A 56 -12.43 7.25 1.13
CA MET A 56 -12.59 5.87 0.66
C MET A 56 -13.00 5.78 -0.81
N LYS A 57 -13.88 6.67 -1.29
CA LYS A 57 -14.26 6.72 -2.72
C LYS A 57 -13.06 7.05 -3.60
N LYS A 58 -12.30 8.08 -3.25
CA LYS A 58 -11.08 8.48 -3.98
C LYS A 58 -10.05 7.34 -4.01
N ALA A 59 -9.83 6.67 -2.88
CA ALA A 59 -8.92 5.53 -2.82
C ALA A 59 -9.41 4.35 -3.69
N ALA A 60 -10.71 4.10 -3.76
CA ALA A 60 -11.29 3.07 -4.61
C ALA A 60 -11.20 3.41 -6.11
N GLU A 61 -11.31 4.69 -6.48
CA GLU A 61 -11.07 5.16 -7.85
C GLU A 61 -9.60 4.99 -8.22
N GLU A 62 -8.67 5.45 -7.38
CA GLU A 62 -7.22 5.31 -7.61
C GLU A 62 -6.79 3.83 -7.73
N LEU A 63 -7.39 2.93 -6.95
CA LEU A 63 -7.16 1.48 -7.05
C LEU A 63 -7.58 0.88 -8.39
N ARG A 64 -8.58 1.46 -9.08
CA ARG A 64 -9.07 0.94 -10.37
C ARG A 64 -8.20 1.36 -11.54
N GLU A 65 -7.49 2.48 -11.41
CA GLU A 65 -6.66 3.05 -12.48
C GLU A 65 -5.23 2.48 -12.52
N LYS A 66 -4.81 1.73 -11.49
CA LYS A 66 -3.46 1.17 -11.34
C LYS A 66 -3.43 -0.35 -11.47
#